data_AF-A0AAD6S2D5-F1
#
_entry.id   AF-A0AAD6S2D5-F1
#
_cell.length_a   1.000
_cell.length_b   1.000
_cell.length_c   1.000
_cell.angle_alpha   90.00
_cell.angle_beta   90.00
_cell.angle_gamma   90.00
#
_symmetry.space_group_name_H-M   'P 1'
#
loop_
_entity.id
_entity.type
_entity.pdbx_description
1 polymer ?
#
loop_
_entity_poly.entity_id
_entity_poly.type
_entity_poly.pdbx_seq_one_letter_code
_entity_poly.pdbx_strand_id
1 'polypeptide(L)'
;MTHGSALWGGGKDVLPRAAVQVDEEENEEEEEDPQQAGSQQAGSQAGSQAGSQVGSQAESQQVGSQEEDQETAEEKELQARKKAAAQLKVVKRAQVLIGRIAEGRVSPSELFERISHPNLSLKATEQEDLALGWILRGFEDGAWSKLVGKQKTNAAPSTVSFLQLSATLDARPNLDRRDLNLNNSIGNSEGSRYLLEVIYKVETIKCAKEWLTHTGPGSGSYKQQFNTRLFQAENPRTFRNLTDAAKSRKMKEFQEEFKEFKKRREELITARNRLVSCWDYFGTGVLIHPFFIAPNLGDKRGKTFRSLLEALSRLAPPAEEVQGAGRTRFHDVEERNRSVLHGLLKALCGDDAERREVKKYVNNFYAVWPSRIIP
;
A
#
# COMPACT_ATOMS: atom_id res chain seq x y z
N MET A 1 -27.37 14.64 69.36
CA MET A 1 -27.21 13.26 68.88
C MET A 1 -26.40 13.31 67.60
N THR A 2 -25.16 12.84 67.69
CA THR A 2 -24.11 12.84 66.67
C THR A 2 -23.45 11.48 66.72
N HIS A 3 -23.41 10.76 65.60
CA HIS A 3 -22.56 9.59 65.31
C HIS A 3 -22.49 9.51 63.77
N GLY A 4 -21.42 9.09 63.09
CA GLY A 4 -20.16 8.47 63.51
C GLY A 4 -19.60 7.69 62.31
N SER A 5 -18.28 7.76 62.13
CA SER A 5 -17.33 7.08 61.23
C SER A 5 -17.71 5.74 60.55
N ALA A 6 -17.12 5.52 59.36
CA ALA A 6 -16.16 4.41 59.12
C ALA A 6 -15.38 4.57 57.79
N LEU A 7 -14.05 4.44 57.91
CA LEU A 7 -13.02 4.36 56.87
C LEU A 7 -12.65 2.88 56.63
N TRP A 8 -12.52 2.47 55.36
CA TRP A 8 -11.72 1.33 54.85
C TRP A 8 -11.36 1.70 53.39
N GLY A 9 -10.12 1.64 52.88
CA GLY A 9 -8.97 0.82 53.23
C GLY A 9 -8.83 -0.31 52.20
N GLY A 10 -8.20 -0.05 51.04
CA GLY A 10 -8.03 -1.04 49.98
C GLY A 10 -6.84 -0.71 49.08
N GLY A 11 -5.67 -1.23 49.45
CA GLY A 11 -4.43 -1.11 48.69
C GLY A 11 -4.47 -1.90 47.38
N LYS A 12 -3.81 -1.36 46.36
CA LYS A 12 -3.44 -2.09 45.14
C LYS A 12 -1.93 -2.17 45.09
N ASP A 13 -1.43 -3.40 45.19
CA ASP A 13 -0.06 -3.77 44.91
C ASP A 13 0.29 -3.39 43.48
N VAL A 14 1.22 -2.44 43.35
CA VAL A 14 1.87 -2.09 42.09
C VAL A 14 3.09 -2.99 41.96
N LEU A 15 3.01 -3.98 41.09
CA LEU A 15 4.17 -4.78 40.70
C LEU A 15 5.18 -3.89 39.95
N PRO A 16 6.49 -3.97 40.26
CA PRO A 16 7.50 -3.19 39.56
C PRO A 16 7.70 -3.74 38.15
N ARG A 17 7.41 -2.90 37.15
CA ARG A 17 7.76 -3.14 35.75
C ARG A 17 9.27 -2.98 35.64
N ALA A 18 9.98 -4.08 35.45
CA ALA A 18 11.41 -4.08 35.18
C ALA A 18 11.68 -3.23 33.92
N ALA A 19 12.26 -2.06 34.13
CA ALA A 19 12.82 -1.25 33.06
C ALA A 19 14.09 -1.95 32.58
N VAL A 20 14.01 -2.61 31.43
CA VAL A 20 15.21 -2.94 30.66
C VAL A 20 15.66 -1.60 30.05
N GLN A 21 16.61 -0.94 30.71
CA GLN A 21 17.43 0.08 30.05
C GLN A 21 18.27 -0.64 29.01
N VAL A 22 17.83 -0.59 27.77
CA VAL A 22 18.73 -0.77 26.63
C VAL A 22 19.35 0.61 26.42
N ASP A 23 20.63 0.75 26.76
CA ASP A 23 21.42 1.90 26.33
C ASP A 23 21.56 1.82 24.81
N GLU A 24 20.58 2.38 24.11
CA GLU A 24 20.71 2.75 22.70
C GLU A 24 21.42 4.10 22.64
N GLU A 25 22.76 4.06 22.63
CA GLU A 25 23.54 5.14 22.01
C GLU A 25 23.22 5.15 20.51
N GLU A 26 22.09 5.77 20.16
CA GLU A 26 21.78 6.18 18.80
C GLU A 26 22.73 7.33 18.43
N ASN A 27 23.90 6.99 17.90
CA ASN A 27 24.59 7.86 16.96
C ASN A 27 23.72 7.90 15.69
N GLU A 28 22.67 8.73 15.69
CA GLU A 28 22.04 9.24 14.46
C GLU A 28 23.08 10.14 13.77
N GLU A 29 24.06 9.54 13.09
CA GLU A 29 24.72 10.22 11.99
C GLU A 29 23.62 10.55 10.99
N GLU A 30 23.29 11.84 10.87
CA GLU A 30 22.51 12.37 9.77
C GLU A 30 23.14 11.84 8.47
N GLU A 31 22.48 10.87 7.83
CA GLU A 31 22.81 10.42 6.49
C GLU A 31 22.68 11.64 5.57
N GLU A 32 23.78 12.35 5.33
CA GLU A 32 23.91 13.22 4.17
C GLU A 32 23.65 12.35 2.93
N ASP A 33 22.54 12.64 2.26
CA ASP A 33 22.13 11.99 1.02
C ASP A 33 23.29 12.06 0.01
N PRO A 34 23.87 10.93 -0.44
CA PRO A 34 24.60 10.96 -1.69
C PRO A 34 23.58 11.26 -2.78
N GLN A 35 23.62 12.50 -3.27
CA GLN A 35 22.89 12.93 -4.45
C GLN A 35 23.00 11.84 -5.51
N GLN A 36 21.83 11.35 -5.96
CA GLN A 36 21.74 10.45 -7.10
C GLN A 36 22.31 11.16 -8.34
N ALA A 37 23.62 10.99 -8.58
CA ALA A 37 24.21 11.09 -9.90
C ALA A 37 23.78 9.84 -10.69
N GLY A 38 22.54 9.88 -11.18
CA GLY A 38 21.91 8.79 -11.91
C GLY A 38 21.29 9.31 -13.21
N SER A 39 22.13 9.34 -14.25
CA SER A 39 21.78 9.16 -15.66
C SER A 39 20.62 10.01 -16.25
N GLN A 40 20.97 11.23 -16.64
CA GLN A 40 20.39 11.82 -17.84
C GLN A 40 20.90 11.04 -19.06
N GLN A 41 20.11 10.11 -19.58
CA GLN A 41 20.23 9.70 -20.97
C GLN A 41 18.83 9.63 -21.58
N ALA A 42 18.32 10.82 -21.91
CA ALA A 42 17.16 10.99 -22.77
C ALA A 42 17.56 10.63 -24.21
N GLY A 43 17.44 9.34 -24.55
CA GLY A 43 17.48 8.86 -25.94
C GLY A 43 16.19 9.21 -26.66
N SER A 44 16.10 10.42 -27.19
CA SER A 44 15.10 10.82 -28.18
C SER A 44 15.52 10.33 -29.55
N GLN A 45 14.95 9.22 -30.04
CA GLN A 45 14.94 8.91 -31.47
C GLN A 45 13.53 8.49 -31.90
N ALA A 46 12.78 9.49 -32.36
CA ALA A 46 11.71 9.30 -33.32
C ALA A 46 12.34 9.41 -34.71
N GLY A 47 12.30 8.34 -35.48
CA GLY A 47 12.82 8.30 -36.85
C GLY A 47 11.94 7.41 -37.73
N SER A 48 10.94 8.01 -38.35
CA SER A 48 10.34 7.49 -39.56
C SER A 48 11.28 7.81 -40.72
N GLN A 49 11.84 6.81 -41.41
CA GLN A 49 12.10 6.90 -42.85
C GLN A 49 12.50 5.55 -43.44
N ALA A 50 11.64 5.05 -44.33
CA ALA A 50 12.01 4.14 -45.38
C ALA A 50 12.86 4.93 -46.39
N GLY A 51 14.03 4.40 -46.76
CA GLY A 51 14.92 4.99 -47.74
C GLY A 51 16.14 4.12 -47.96
N SER A 52 16.17 3.46 -49.12
CA SER A 52 17.31 2.71 -49.63
C SER A 52 18.58 3.56 -49.78
N GLN A 53 19.71 2.84 -49.81
CA GLN A 53 20.85 3.05 -50.73
C GLN A 53 22.12 3.71 -50.17
N VAL A 54 23.13 2.86 -50.01
CA VAL A 54 24.54 3.01 -50.43
C VAL A 54 25.32 4.25 -49.98
N GLY A 55 26.38 3.99 -49.19
CA GLY A 55 27.70 4.56 -49.49
C GLY A 55 28.36 5.39 -48.38
N SER A 56 29.67 5.21 -48.31
CA SER A 56 30.71 6.06 -47.70
C SER A 56 30.97 5.92 -46.19
N GLN A 57 32.03 5.17 -45.93
CA GLN A 57 32.93 5.26 -44.78
C GLN A 57 33.30 6.73 -44.49
N ALA A 58 33.13 7.13 -43.23
CA ALA A 58 33.85 8.25 -42.64
C ALA A 58 34.17 7.84 -41.20
N GLU A 59 35.41 7.41 -40.99
CA GLU A 59 36.01 7.20 -39.68
C GLU A 59 36.03 8.54 -38.93
N SER A 60 35.30 8.60 -37.83
CA SER A 60 35.48 9.63 -36.80
C SER A 60 35.79 8.89 -35.51
N GLN A 61 37.07 8.88 -35.18
CA GLN A 61 37.62 8.38 -33.92
C GLN A 61 36.96 9.12 -32.76
N GLN A 62 36.05 8.45 -32.07
CA GLN A 62 35.50 8.89 -30.80
C GLN A 62 36.43 8.37 -29.71
N VAL A 63 37.36 9.22 -29.28
CA VAL A 63 38.19 9.02 -28.08
C VAL A 63 37.26 9.11 -26.87
N GLY A 64 36.63 7.99 -26.53
CA GLY A 64 35.86 7.84 -25.32
C GLY A 64 36.83 7.58 -24.16
N SER A 65 36.96 8.56 -23.28
CA SER A 65 37.64 8.44 -21.99
C SER A 65 37.00 7.31 -21.19
N GLN A 66 37.61 6.12 -21.24
CA GLN A 66 37.38 5.06 -20.26
C GLN A 66 38.01 5.50 -18.93
N GLU A 67 37.36 6.44 -18.25
CA GLU A 67 37.49 6.54 -16.80
C GLU A 67 36.74 5.34 -16.22
N GLU A 68 37.40 4.17 -16.27
CA GLU A 68 37.00 3.03 -15.45
C GLU A 68 37.21 3.46 -14.00
N ASP A 69 36.11 3.83 -13.33
CA ASP A 69 36.02 3.97 -11.88
C ASP A 69 36.68 2.74 -11.23
N GLN A 70 37.95 2.88 -10.85
CA GLN A 70 38.65 1.92 -10.02
C GLN A 70 38.12 2.06 -8.60
N GLU A 71 36.89 1.55 -8.40
CA GLU A 71 36.31 1.37 -7.08
C GLU A 71 37.27 0.49 -6.27
N THR A 72 37.88 1.10 -5.26
CA THR A 72 38.97 0.50 -4.51
C THR A 72 38.46 -0.70 -3.71
N ALA A 73 39.35 -1.64 -3.38
CA ALA A 73 38.97 -2.81 -2.56
C ALA A 73 38.35 -2.38 -1.21
N GLU A 74 38.81 -1.26 -0.65
CA GLU A 74 38.30 -0.66 0.58
C GLU A 74 36.86 -0.15 0.44
N GLU A 75 36.52 0.52 -0.68
CA GLU A 75 35.15 0.98 -0.95
C GLU A 75 34.18 -0.19 -1.09
N LYS A 76 34.58 -1.27 -1.77
CA LYS A 76 33.76 -2.48 -1.89
C LYS A 76 33.52 -3.16 -0.54
N GLU A 77 34.54 -3.23 0.30
CA GLU A 77 34.40 -3.80 1.65
C GLU A 77 33.48 -2.92 2.52
N LEU A 78 33.62 -1.60 2.47
CA LEU A 78 32.76 -0.66 3.19
C LEU A 78 31.29 -0.79 2.74
N GLN A 79 31.03 -0.86 1.43
CA GLN A 79 29.68 -1.08 0.90
C GLN A 79 29.09 -2.43 1.35
N ALA A 80 29.90 -3.50 1.34
CA ALA A 80 29.48 -4.81 1.82
C ALA A 80 29.10 -4.79 3.31
N ARG A 81 29.91 -4.12 4.15
CA ARG A 81 29.62 -3.92 5.58
C ARG A 81 28.35 -3.10 5.80
N LYS A 82 28.15 -2.00 5.06
CA LYS A 82 26.92 -1.18 5.11
C LYS A 82 25.69 -2.01 4.74
N LYS A 83 25.77 -2.80 3.67
CA LYS A 83 24.69 -3.70 3.24
C LYS A 83 24.38 -4.77 4.28
N ALA A 84 25.39 -5.40 4.87
CA ALA A 84 25.22 -6.39 5.94
C ALA A 84 24.57 -5.78 7.19
N ALA A 85 25.00 -4.58 7.60
CA ALA A 85 24.40 -3.85 8.72
C ALA A 85 22.93 -3.51 8.45
N ALA A 86 22.60 -3.02 7.25
CA ALA A 86 21.21 -2.76 6.86
C ALA A 86 20.35 -4.04 6.87
N GLN A 87 20.88 -5.16 6.40
CA GLN A 87 20.19 -6.45 6.45
C GLN A 87 19.98 -6.93 7.89
N LEU A 88 20.97 -6.78 8.77
CA LEU A 88 20.84 -7.13 10.18
C LEU A 88 19.76 -6.29 10.88
N LYS A 89 19.69 -4.97 10.59
CA LYS A 89 18.62 -4.08 11.09
C LYS A 89 17.24 -4.60 10.68
N VAL A 90 17.07 -5.03 9.42
CA VAL A 90 15.81 -5.61 8.92
C VAL A 90 15.46 -6.91 9.65
N VAL A 91 16.42 -7.81 9.84
CA VAL A 91 16.19 -9.09 10.53
C VAL A 91 15.79 -8.87 11.98
N LYS A 92 16.48 -7.98 12.70
CA LYS A 92 16.12 -7.61 14.09
C LYS A 92 14.70 -7.06 14.17
N ARG A 93 14.35 -6.14 13.26
CA ARG A 93 13.00 -5.56 13.18
C ARG A 93 11.93 -6.63 12.90
N ALA A 94 12.21 -7.57 11.99
CA ALA A 94 11.33 -8.70 11.72
C ALA A 94 11.14 -9.61 12.94
N GLN A 95 12.21 -9.92 13.68
CA GLN A 95 12.16 -10.71 14.91
C GLN A 95 11.31 -10.03 16.00
N VAL A 96 11.45 -8.71 16.16
CA VAL A 96 10.60 -7.93 17.09
C VAL A 96 9.13 -8.05 16.71
N LEU A 97 8.79 -7.86 15.43
CA LEU A 97 7.41 -7.99 14.95
C LEU A 97 6.84 -9.40 15.12
N ILE A 98 7.66 -10.43 14.93
CA ILE A 98 7.27 -11.81 15.18
C ILE A 98 7.06 -12.04 16.67
N GLY A 99 7.91 -11.47 17.55
CA GLY A 99 7.71 -11.53 18.99
C GLY A 99 6.35 -10.99 19.44
N ARG A 100 5.82 -9.96 18.76
CA ARG A 100 4.50 -9.38 19.05
C ARG A 100 3.33 -10.35 18.87
N ILE A 101 3.51 -11.44 18.14
CA ILE A 101 2.49 -12.50 18.04
C ILE A 101 2.07 -13.02 19.42
N ALA A 102 3.00 -13.06 20.38
CA ALA A 102 2.74 -13.54 21.73
C ALA A 102 1.86 -12.57 22.56
N GLU A 103 1.66 -11.32 22.12
CA GLU A 103 0.84 -10.30 22.80
C GLU A 103 -0.68 -10.57 22.69
N GLY A 104 -1.09 -11.68 22.08
CA GLY A 104 -2.48 -11.99 21.83
C GLY A 104 -3.05 -11.19 20.67
N ARG A 105 -4.36 -11.25 20.47
CA ARG A 105 -5.02 -10.59 19.33
C ARG A 105 -5.35 -9.12 19.65
N VAL A 106 -5.53 -8.33 18.61
CA VAL A 106 -5.95 -6.93 18.73
C VAL A 106 -7.43 -6.88 19.08
N SER A 107 -7.76 -6.23 20.19
CA SER A 107 -9.14 -6.15 20.66
C SER A 107 -9.99 -5.20 19.80
N PRO A 108 -11.33 -5.34 19.79
CA PRO A 108 -12.19 -4.45 19.00
C PRO A 108 -12.09 -2.98 19.42
N SER A 109 -11.91 -2.72 20.73
CA SER A 109 -11.75 -1.36 21.27
C SER A 109 -10.43 -0.73 20.83
N GLU A 110 -9.33 -1.49 20.88
CA GLU A 110 -8.00 -1.06 20.42
C GLU A 110 -8.03 -0.69 18.93
N LEU A 111 -8.63 -1.56 18.09
CA LEU A 111 -8.80 -1.28 16.67
C LEU A 111 -9.71 -0.06 16.43
N PHE A 112 -10.83 0.06 17.14
CA PHE A 112 -11.75 1.19 16.99
C PHE A 112 -11.12 2.52 17.37
N GLU A 113 -10.33 2.55 18.46
CA GLU A 113 -9.56 3.72 18.86
C GLU A 113 -8.60 4.15 17.74
N ARG A 114 -7.90 3.19 17.12
CA ARG A 114 -6.98 3.47 16.02
C ARG A 114 -7.67 3.98 14.76
N ILE A 115 -8.85 3.45 14.44
CA ILE A 115 -9.68 3.90 13.31
C ILE A 115 -10.17 5.33 13.55
N SER A 116 -10.61 5.62 14.78
CA SER A 116 -11.19 6.92 15.15
C SER A 116 -10.13 8.00 15.36
N HIS A 117 -8.96 7.60 15.83
CA HIS A 117 -7.85 8.46 16.23
C HIS A 117 -6.54 7.92 15.65
N PRO A 118 -6.28 8.11 14.33
CA PRO A 118 -5.01 7.73 13.76
C PRO A 118 -3.90 8.48 14.50
N ASN A 119 -2.95 7.77 15.10
CA ASN A 119 -1.84 8.38 15.85
C ASN A 119 -0.84 8.97 14.84
N LEU A 120 -1.02 10.25 14.53
CA LEU A 120 -0.21 10.99 13.56
C LEU A 120 1.14 11.44 14.12
N SER A 121 1.38 11.31 15.44
CA SER A 121 2.62 11.77 16.08
C SER A 121 3.78 10.76 15.98
N LEU A 122 3.49 9.49 15.71
CA LEU A 122 4.51 8.45 15.60
C LEU A 122 5.36 8.63 14.32
N LYS A 123 6.64 8.27 14.38
CA LYS A 123 7.50 8.21 13.20
C LYS A 123 6.92 7.22 12.18
N ALA A 124 7.17 7.44 10.90
CA ALA A 124 6.71 6.59 9.79
C ALA A 124 6.97 5.09 10.02
N THR A 125 8.19 4.75 10.44
CA THR A 125 8.63 3.38 10.74
C THR A 125 7.89 2.76 11.92
N GLU A 126 7.59 3.53 12.95
CA GLU A 126 6.84 3.07 14.12
C GLU A 126 5.37 2.80 13.77
N GLN A 127 4.75 3.66 12.96
CA GLN A 127 3.39 3.43 12.45
C GLN A 127 3.32 2.15 11.62
N GLU A 128 4.35 1.92 10.79
CA GLU A 128 4.51 0.72 9.97
C GLU A 128 4.65 -0.53 10.86
N ASP A 129 5.52 -0.50 11.88
CA ASP A 129 5.74 -1.62 12.80
C ASP A 129 4.51 -1.94 13.65
N LEU A 130 3.80 -0.92 14.11
CA LEU A 130 2.53 -1.10 14.80
C LEU A 130 1.52 -1.79 13.89
N ALA A 131 1.38 -1.31 12.66
CA ALA A 131 0.44 -1.86 11.68
C ALA A 131 0.75 -3.32 11.33
N LEU A 132 2.02 -3.64 11.09
CA LEU A 132 2.47 -5.01 10.81
C LEU A 132 2.27 -5.91 12.02
N GLY A 133 2.65 -5.46 13.21
CA GLY A 133 2.45 -6.22 14.45
C GLY A 133 0.99 -6.59 14.68
N TRP A 134 0.07 -5.65 14.46
CA TRP A 134 -1.37 -5.90 14.59
C TRP A 134 -1.89 -6.93 13.60
N ILE A 135 -1.47 -6.86 12.33
CA ILE A 135 -1.85 -7.83 11.32
C ILE A 135 -1.33 -9.23 11.66
N LEU A 136 -0.07 -9.34 12.14
CA LEU A 136 0.55 -10.63 12.52
C LEU A 136 -0.11 -11.25 13.77
N ARG A 137 -0.59 -10.42 14.70
CA ARG A 137 -1.40 -10.83 15.85
C ARG A 137 -2.80 -11.31 15.42
N GLY A 138 -3.37 -10.66 14.41
CA GLY A 138 -4.76 -10.84 13.98
C GLY A 138 -5.73 -10.10 14.90
N PHE A 139 -6.99 -10.03 14.46
CA PHE A 139 -8.03 -9.26 15.15
C PHE A 139 -9.03 -10.18 15.87
N GLU A 140 -9.56 -9.70 16.99
CA GLU A 140 -10.66 -10.36 17.69
C GLU A 140 -12.00 -10.06 17.03
N ASP A 141 -12.89 -11.05 17.00
CA ASP A 141 -14.29 -10.82 16.71
C ASP A 141 -14.90 -9.98 17.84
N GLY A 142 -15.82 -9.07 17.48
CA GLY A 142 -16.34 -8.10 18.44
C GLY A 142 -17.78 -7.71 18.17
N ALA A 143 -18.44 -7.18 19.20
CA ALA A 143 -19.74 -6.53 19.08
C ALA A 143 -19.58 -5.14 18.45
N TRP A 144 -19.12 -5.09 17.20
CA TRP A 144 -18.79 -3.87 16.44
C TRP A 144 -19.92 -2.83 16.47
N SER A 145 -21.18 -3.27 16.43
CA SER A 145 -22.35 -2.39 16.50
C SER A 145 -22.40 -1.48 17.73
N LYS A 146 -21.82 -1.91 18.86
CA LYS A 146 -21.74 -1.10 20.09
C LYS A 146 -20.67 -0.02 19.99
N LEU A 147 -19.53 -0.32 19.36
CA LEU A 147 -18.40 0.60 19.21
C LEU A 147 -18.68 1.64 18.12
N VAL A 148 -19.15 1.20 16.96
CA VAL A 148 -19.39 2.10 15.82
C VAL A 148 -20.75 2.78 15.86
N GLY A 149 -21.57 2.53 16.89
CA GLY A 149 -22.96 3.01 16.97
C GLY A 149 -23.11 4.53 16.78
N LYS A 150 -22.12 5.32 17.19
CA LYS A 150 -22.08 6.79 17.02
C LYS A 150 -21.56 7.25 15.65
N GLN A 151 -20.91 6.36 14.90
CA GLN A 151 -20.34 6.62 13.56
C GLN A 151 -21.19 6.02 12.44
N LYS A 152 -22.35 5.44 12.78
CA LYS A 152 -23.31 4.99 11.78
C LYS A 152 -23.71 6.18 10.93
N THR A 153 -23.44 6.04 9.65
CA THR A 153 -23.91 6.95 8.61
C THR A 153 -24.57 6.04 7.60
N ASN A 154 -25.71 6.47 7.06
CA ASN A 154 -26.23 5.80 5.88
C ASN A 154 -25.17 6.01 4.79
N ALA A 155 -24.75 4.96 4.08
CA ALA A 155 -23.90 5.22 2.94
C ALA A 155 -24.65 6.13 1.97
N ALA A 156 -23.97 7.15 1.48
CA ALA A 156 -24.56 7.99 0.48
C ALA A 156 -24.97 7.14 -0.75
N PRO A 157 -26.04 7.53 -1.46
CA PRO A 157 -26.40 6.92 -2.75
C PRO A 157 -25.22 6.81 -3.73
N SER A 158 -24.21 7.69 -3.59
CA SER A 158 -22.95 7.64 -4.34
C SER A 158 -22.12 6.38 -4.06
N THR A 159 -22.13 5.83 -2.85
CA THR A 159 -21.42 4.59 -2.51
C THR A 159 -22.04 3.38 -3.21
N VAL A 160 -23.35 3.22 -3.20
CA VAL A 160 -24.02 2.10 -3.90
C VAL A 160 -23.76 2.17 -5.40
N SER A 161 -23.88 3.36 -5.99
CA SER A 161 -23.58 3.60 -7.41
C SER A 161 -22.13 3.25 -7.75
N PHE A 162 -21.19 3.60 -6.87
CA PHE A 162 -19.78 3.23 -7.00
C PHE A 162 -19.56 1.72 -6.98
N LEU A 163 -20.19 1.00 -6.04
CA LEU A 163 -20.07 -0.46 -5.94
C LEU A 163 -20.64 -1.17 -7.18
N GLN A 164 -21.77 -0.69 -7.70
CA GLN A 164 -22.39 -1.22 -8.92
C GLN A 164 -21.51 -0.99 -10.16
N LEU A 165 -20.92 0.21 -10.29
CA LEU A 165 -19.97 0.50 -11.36
C LEU A 165 -18.72 -0.38 -11.25
N SER A 166 -18.17 -0.56 -10.05
CA SER A 166 -17.03 -1.45 -9.84
C SER A 166 -17.37 -2.91 -10.20
N ALA A 167 -18.54 -3.42 -9.79
CA ALA A 167 -18.98 -4.76 -10.18
C ALA A 167 -19.10 -4.93 -11.70
N THR A 168 -19.51 -3.87 -12.41
CA THR A 168 -19.55 -3.86 -13.88
C THR A 168 -18.13 -3.93 -14.48
N LEU A 169 -17.17 -3.23 -13.89
CA LEU A 169 -15.76 -3.27 -14.29
C LEU A 169 -15.09 -4.61 -13.96
N ASP A 170 -15.51 -5.29 -12.90
CA ASP A 170 -15.02 -6.64 -12.60
C ASP A 170 -15.43 -7.64 -13.69
N ALA A 171 -16.63 -7.50 -14.26
CA ALA A 171 -17.10 -8.34 -15.37
C ALA A 171 -16.45 -7.97 -16.73
N ARG A 172 -16.03 -6.72 -16.89
CA ARG A 172 -15.39 -6.19 -18.10
C ARG A 172 -14.22 -5.27 -17.71
N PRO A 173 -13.04 -5.84 -17.43
CA PRO A 173 -11.88 -5.07 -16.95
C PRO A 173 -11.56 -3.90 -17.88
N ASN A 174 -11.45 -2.71 -17.30
CA ASN A 174 -11.09 -1.49 -18.00
C ASN A 174 -10.35 -0.57 -17.04
N LEU A 175 -9.01 -0.59 -17.16
CA LEU A 175 -8.12 0.11 -16.24
C LEU A 175 -8.31 1.63 -16.28
N ASP A 176 -8.52 2.22 -17.46
CA ASP A 176 -8.76 3.67 -17.60
C ASP A 176 -10.01 4.09 -16.81
N ARG A 177 -11.12 3.35 -16.98
CA ARG A 177 -12.38 3.62 -16.28
C ARG A 177 -12.28 3.36 -14.78
N ARG A 178 -11.59 2.30 -14.37
CA ARG A 178 -11.40 1.98 -12.95
C ARG A 178 -10.57 3.06 -12.26
N ASP A 179 -9.50 3.52 -12.88
CA ASP A 179 -8.65 4.59 -12.33
C ASP A 179 -9.41 5.92 -12.21
N LEU A 180 -10.14 6.31 -13.26
CA LEU A 180 -10.99 7.51 -13.23
C LEU A 180 -12.08 7.41 -12.14
N ASN A 181 -12.75 6.26 -12.04
CA ASN A 181 -13.75 6.03 -11.00
C ASN A 181 -13.14 6.15 -9.59
N LEU A 182 -11.95 5.56 -9.39
CA LEU A 182 -11.22 5.63 -8.13
C LEU A 182 -10.86 7.07 -7.76
N ASN A 183 -10.33 7.85 -8.69
CA ASN A 183 -9.92 9.24 -8.43
C ASN A 183 -11.12 10.16 -8.19
N ASN A 184 -12.22 9.98 -8.93
CA ASN A 184 -13.44 10.79 -8.79
C ASN A 184 -14.19 10.56 -7.47
N SER A 185 -13.96 9.41 -6.82
CA SER A 185 -14.72 9.00 -5.63
C SER A 185 -14.11 9.48 -4.32
N ILE A 186 -12.83 9.86 -4.32
CA ILE A 186 -12.13 10.37 -3.12
C ILE A 186 -12.76 11.69 -2.62
N GLY A 187 -13.25 12.54 -3.54
CA GLY A 187 -13.73 13.88 -3.20
C GLY A 187 -15.23 14.01 -2.87
N ASN A 188 -16.04 13.00 -3.18
CA ASN A 188 -17.52 13.14 -3.25
C ASN A 188 -18.29 12.26 -2.26
N SER A 189 -17.63 11.71 -1.25
CA SER A 189 -18.24 10.69 -0.40
C SER A 189 -18.74 11.25 0.94
N GLU A 190 -20.07 11.30 1.08
CA GLU A 190 -20.77 11.43 2.36
C GLU A 190 -20.95 10.02 2.94
N GLY A 191 -20.47 9.76 4.15
CA GLY A 191 -20.61 8.44 4.78
C GLY A 191 -19.50 8.12 5.77
N SER A 192 -19.46 6.86 6.21
CA SER A 192 -18.47 6.41 7.19
C SER A 192 -17.13 6.41 6.50
N ARG A 193 -16.27 7.36 6.89
CA ARG A 193 -14.92 7.56 6.34
C ARG A 193 -14.15 6.24 6.25
N TYR A 194 -14.30 5.38 7.25
CA TYR A 194 -13.61 4.09 7.30
C TYR A 194 -14.20 3.05 6.33
N LEU A 195 -15.54 2.94 6.20
CA LEU A 195 -16.17 2.06 5.20
C LEU A 195 -15.66 2.40 3.79
N LEU A 196 -15.62 3.69 3.47
CA LEU A 196 -15.12 4.20 2.19
C LEU A 196 -13.64 3.91 2.02
N GLU A 197 -12.85 4.01 3.08
CA GLU A 197 -11.42 3.66 3.06
C GLU A 197 -11.21 2.18 2.72
N VAL A 198 -12.00 1.27 3.29
CA VAL A 198 -11.93 -0.17 2.96
C VAL A 198 -12.28 -0.40 1.48
N ILE A 199 -13.37 0.21 1.00
CA ILE A 199 -13.79 0.12 -0.40
C ILE A 199 -12.70 0.67 -1.33
N TYR A 200 -12.06 1.77 -0.93
CA TYR A 200 -10.96 2.39 -1.67
C TYR A 200 -9.72 1.50 -1.72
N LYS A 201 -9.35 0.83 -0.61
CA LYS A 201 -8.26 -0.16 -0.60
C LYS A 201 -8.55 -1.30 -1.58
N VAL A 202 -9.77 -1.83 -1.56
CA VAL A 202 -10.21 -2.88 -2.49
C VAL A 202 -10.04 -2.43 -3.94
N GLU A 203 -10.58 -1.27 -4.32
CA GLU A 203 -10.45 -0.77 -5.70
C GLU A 203 -9.01 -0.43 -6.09
N THR A 204 -8.23 0.07 -5.14
CA THR A 204 -6.80 0.31 -5.33
C THR A 204 -6.06 -0.99 -5.65
N ILE A 205 -6.36 -2.08 -4.93
CA ILE A 205 -5.78 -3.40 -5.18
C ILE A 205 -6.21 -3.92 -6.54
N LYS A 206 -7.50 -3.84 -6.90
CA LYS A 206 -7.99 -4.26 -8.23
C LYS A 206 -7.32 -3.48 -9.36
N CYS A 207 -7.28 -2.16 -9.25
CA CYS A 207 -6.64 -1.28 -10.23
C CYS A 207 -5.14 -1.61 -10.40
N ALA A 208 -4.43 -1.85 -9.30
CA ALA A 208 -3.02 -2.22 -9.37
C ALA A 208 -2.81 -3.63 -9.91
N LYS A 209 -3.65 -4.62 -9.57
CA LYS A 209 -3.57 -5.96 -10.17
C LYS A 209 -3.81 -5.92 -11.68
N GLU A 210 -4.82 -5.17 -12.15
CA GLU A 210 -5.04 -4.91 -13.59
C GLU A 210 -3.85 -4.18 -14.24
N TRP A 211 -3.26 -3.19 -13.58
CA TRP A 211 -2.05 -2.53 -14.09
C TRP A 211 -0.87 -3.51 -14.25
N LEU A 212 -0.70 -4.43 -13.30
CA LEU A 212 0.37 -5.43 -13.31
C LEU A 212 0.16 -6.51 -14.39
N THR A 213 -1.04 -6.70 -14.95
CA THR A 213 -1.23 -7.59 -16.11
C THR A 213 -0.64 -7.03 -17.39
N HIS A 214 -0.37 -5.71 -17.45
CA HIS A 214 0.26 -5.06 -18.60
C HIS A 214 1.79 -5.03 -18.48
N THR A 215 2.41 -6.21 -18.56
CA THR A 215 3.87 -6.41 -18.58
C THR A 215 4.32 -7.07 -19.88
N GLY A 216 5.62 -7.00 -20.21
CA GLY A 216 6.19 -7.59 -21.43
C GLY A 216 6.30 -6.64 -22.63
N PRO A 217 6.58 -7.18 -23.83
CA PRO A 217 6.72 -6.39 -25.05
C PRO A 217 5.50 -5.49 -25.30
N GLY A 218 5.73 -4.22 -25.64
CA GLY A 218 4.66 -3.24 -25.87
C GLY A 218 4.06 -2.61 -24.61
N SER A 219 4.40 -3.08 -23.40
CA SER A 219 3.90 -2.49 -22.15
C SER A 219 4.27 -1.01 -22.00
N GLY A 220 5.47 -0.60 -22.43
CA GLY A 220 5.88 0.80 -22.41
C GLY A 220 4.97 1.70 -23.26
N SER A 221 4.64 1.26 -24.47
CA SER A 221 3.70 1.97 -25.37
C SER A 221 2.30 2.04 -24.76
N TYR A 222 1.80 0.92 -24.23
CA TYR A 222 0.51 0.88 -23.55
C TYR A 222 0.44 1.86 -22.37
N LYS A 223 1.45 1.83 -21.47
CA LYS A 223 1.51 2.71 -20.29
C LYS A 223 1.63 4.18 -20.67
N GLN A 224 2.35 4.49 -21.75
CA GLN A 224 2.43 5.84 -22.29
C GLN A 224 1.07 6.31 -22.83
N GLN A 225 0.37 5.46 -23.58
CA GLN A 225 -0.98 5.76 -24.09
C GLN A 225 -1.99 5.92 -22.96
N PHE A 226 -1.95 5.02 -21.96
CA PHE A 226 -2.78 5.10 -20.76
C PHE A 226 -2.63 6.46 -20.06
N ASN A 227 -1.39 6.86 -19.73
CA ASN A 227 -1.16 8.15 -19.09
C ASN A 227 -1.60 9.32 -19.97
N THR A 228 -1.39 9.24 -21.29
CA THR A 228 -1.84 10.27 -22.24
C THR A 228 -3.37 10.40 -22.22
N ARG A 229 -4.11 9.29 -22.29
CA ARG A 229 -5.58 9.29 -22.23
C ARG A 229 -6.09 9.85 -20.90
N LEU A 230 -5.45 9.46 -19.79
CA LEU A 230 -5.84 9.92 -18.47
C LEU A 230 -5.61 11.43 -18.30
N PHE A 231 -4.46 11.94 -18.72
CA PHE A 231 -4.16 13.37 -18.71
C PHE A 231 -5.18 14.18 -19.54
N GLN A 232 -5.57 13.68 -20.70
CA GLN A 232 -6.60 14.31 -21.54
C GLN A 232 -7.98 14.29 -20.86
N ALA A 233 -8.31 13.22 -20.15
CA ALA A 233 -9.57 13.07 -19.43
C ALA A 233 -9.67 14.03 -18.22
N GLU A 234 -8.55 14.28 -17.52
CA GLU A 234 -8.46 15.24 -16.41
C GLU A 234 -8.47 16.71 -16.88
N ASN A 235 -8.19 16.96 -18.16
CA ASN A 235 -8.17 18.30 -18.77
C ASN A 235 -9.25 18.47 -19.85
N PRO A 236 -10.54 18.22 -19.55
CA PRO A 236 -11.58 18.14 -20.58
C PRO A 236 -11.82 19.47 -21.31
N ARG A 237 -11.60 20.62 -20.64
CA ARG A 237 -11.72 21.94 -21.26
C ARG A 237 -10.76 22.13 -22.44
N THR A 238 -9.60 21.48 -22.37
CA THR A 238 -8.55 21.57 -23.39
C THR A 238 -8.75 20.55 -24.51
N PHE A 239 -9.17 19.32 -24.18
CA PHE A 239 -9.11 18.18 -25.12
C PHE A 239 -10.46 17.66 -25.65
N ARG A 240 -11.61 17.97 -25.02
CA ARG A 240 -12.90 17.31 -25.30
C ARG A 240 -13.37 17.41 -26.76
N ASN A 241 -13.11 18.54 -27.42
CA ASN A 241 -13.61 18.83 -28.78
C ASN A 241 -12.50 18.78 -29.85
N LEU A 242 -11.34 18.23 -29.51
CA LEU A 242 -10.22 18.11 -30.45
C LEU A 242 -10.26 16.75 -31.15
N THR A 243 -9.91 16.73 -32.44
CA THR A 243 -9.62 15.48 -33.17
C THR A 243 -8.34 14.85 -32.64
N ASP A 244 -8.09 13.56 -32.90
CA ASP A 244 -6.90 12.88 -32.36
C ASP A 244 -5.57 13.49 -32.88
N ALA A 245 -5.56 13.97 -34.13
CA ALA A 245 -4.44 14.74 -34.67
C ALA A 245 -4.24 16.08 -33.92
N ALA A 246 -5.33 16.78 -33.60
CA ALA A 246 -5.28 18.02 -32.83
C ALA A 246 -4.87 17.77 -31.37
N LYS A 247 -5.38 16.72 -30.71
CA LYS A 247 -4.94 16.28 -29.39
C LYS A 247 -3.44 15.97 -29.38
N SER A 248 -2.93 15.28 -30.39
CA SER A 248 -1.51 14.93 -30.49
C SER A 248 -0.62 16.18 -30.63
N ARG A 249 -1.05 17.19 -31.40
CA ARG A 249 -0.36 18.50 -31.45
C ARG A 249 -0.45 19.22 -30.11
N LYS A 250 -1.64 19.27 -29.50
CA LYS A 250 -1.86 19.93 -28.22
C LYS A 250 -1.05 19.29 -27.08
N MET A 251 -0.87 17.97 -27.10
CA MET A 251 0.00 17.26 -26.15
C MET A 251 1.47 17.68 -26.26
N LYS A 252 1.94 18.15 -27.42
CA LYS A 252 3.30 18.69 -27.56
C LYS A 252 3.46 20.03 -26.83
N GLU A 253 2.38 20.82 -26.74
CA GLU A 253 2.37 22.08 -25.99
C GLU A 253 2.35 21.84 -24.48
N PHE A 254 1.77 20.72 -24.02
CA PHE A 254 1.63 20.35 -22.60
C PHE A 254 2.70 19.34 -22.15
N GLN A 255 3.88 19.32 -22.77
CA GLN A 255 4.88 18.28 -22.48
C GLN A 255 5.39 18.33 -21.05
N GLU A 256 5.64 19.52 -20.51
CA GLU A 256 6.15 19.68 -19.15
C GLU A 256 5.08 19.34 -18.10
N GLU A 257 3.84 19.82 -18.27
CA GLU A 257 2.72 19.47 -17.39
C GLU A 257 2.41 17.98 -17.43
N PHE A 258 2.52 17.36 -18.61
CA PHE A 258 2.35 15.93 -18.78
C PHE A 258 3.47 15.14 -18.10
N LYS A 259 4.72 15.61 -18.16
CA LYS A 259 5.87 15.01 -17.48
C LYS A 259 5.69 15.07 -15.96
N GLU A 260 5.27 16.20 -15.41
CA GLU A 260 4.96 16.33 -13.99
C GLU A 260 3.78 15.44 -13.56
N PHE A 261 2.71 15.42 -14.36
CA PHE A 261 1.57 14.53 -14.16
C PHE A 261 2.04 13.07 -14.10
N LYS A 262 2.86 12.65 -15.06
CA LYS A 262 3.40 11.29 -15.11
C LYS A 262 4.25 10.97 -13.88
N LYS A 263 5.10 11.90 -13.42
CA LYS A 263 5.89 11.72 -12.19
C LYS A 263 5.01 11.46 -10.96
N ARG A 264 4.02 12.33 -10.71
CA ARG A 264 3.06 12.16 -9.60
C ARG A 264 2.29 10.84 -9.70
N ARG A 265 1.94 10.43 -10.92
CA ARG A 265 1.25 9.16 -11.19
C ARG A 265 2.14 7.96 -10.94
N GLU A 266 3.42 8.01 -11.28
CA GLU A 266 4.38 6.93 -11.02
C GLU A 266 4.55 6.68 -9.52
N GLU A 267 4.61 7.74 -8.71
CA GLU A 267 4.62 7.65 -7.25
C GLU A 267 3.36 6.95 -6.72
N LEU A 268 2.18 7.38 -7.20
CA LEU A 268 0.90 6.76 -6.85
C LEU A 268 0.85 5.29 -7.26
N ILE A 269 1.17 4.96 -8.52
CA ILE A 269 1.19 3.59 -9.04
C ILE A 269 2.12 2.72 -8.19
N THR A 270 3.29 3.25 -7.82
CA THR A 270 4.24 2.55 -6.97
C THR A 270 3.63 2.25 -5.60
N ALA A 271 2.95 3.22 -4.98
CA ALA A 271 2.26 3.00 -3.71
C ALA A 271 1.13 1.97 -3.80
N ARG A 272 0.36 1.97 -4.90
CA ARG A 272 -0.70 0.97 -5.12
C ARG A 272 -0.13 -0.44 -5.33
N ASN A 273 0.97 -0.57 -6.07
CA ASN A 273 1.67 -1.85 -6.24
C ASN A 273 2.19 -2.39 -4.90
N ARG A 274 2.68 -1.52 -4.02
CA ARG A 274 3.07 -1.90 -2.65
C ARG A 274 1.86 -2.38 -1.83
N LEU A 275 0.70 -1.74 -1.99
CA LEU A 275 -0.53 -2.21 -1.35
C LEU A 275 -0.91 -3.62 -1.82
N VAL A 276 -0.75 -3.91 -3.11
CA VAL A 276 -0.93 -5.27 -3.65
C VAL A 276 0.04 -6.25 -3.01
N SER A 277 1.32 -5.89 -2.86
CA SER A 277 2.28 -6.74 -2.15
C SER A 277 1.80 -7.03 -0.73
N CYS A 278 1.41 -6.00 0.03
CA CYS A 278 0.88 -6.18 1.38
C CYS A 278 -0.35 -7.11 1.39
N TRP A 279 -1.28 -6.92 0.46
CA TRP A 279 -2.48 -7.77 0.30
C TRP A 279 -2.10 -9.22 0.02
N ASP A 280 -1.14 -9.45 -0.88
CA ASP A 280 -0.71 -10.80 -1.23
C ASP A 280 -0.05 -11.51 -0.04
N TYR A 281 0.63 -10.78 0.86
CA TYR A 281 1.24 -11.33 2.07
C TYR A 281 0.27 -11.50 3.25
N PHE A 282 -0.54 -10.48 3.54
CA PHE A 282 -1.27 -10.37 4.79
C PHE A 282 -2.79 -10.43 4.64
N GLY A 283 -3.29 -10.49 3.41
CA GLY A 283 -4.71 -10.60 3.09
C GLY A 283 -5.55 -9.50 3.73
N THR A 284 -6.65 -9.92 4.34
CA THR A 284 -7.71 -9.08 4.92
C THR A 284 -7.21 -8.16 6.03
N GLY A 285 -6.11 -8.50 6.70
CA GLY A 285 -5.51 -7.60 7.69
C GLY A 285 -5.18 -6.22 7.12
N VAL A 286 -4.78 -6.16 5.84
CA VAL A 286 -4.48 -4.92 5.10
C VAL A 286 -5.72 -4.06 4.91
N LEU A 287 -6.87 -4.68 4.65
CA LEU A 287 -8.13 -3.98 4.47
C LEU A 287 -8.60 -3.37 5.80
N ILE A 288 -8.43 -4.13 6.90
CA ILE A 288 -8.83 -3.71 8.25
C ILE A 288 -7.97 -2.56 8.76
N HIS A 289 -6.64 -2.65 8.68
CA HIS A 289 -5.79 -1.68 9.37
C HIS A 289 -5.71 -0.34 8.60
N PRO A 290 -5.93 0.83 9.25
CA PRO A 290 -6.01 2.13 8.56
C PRO A 290 -4.68 2.63 7.97
N PHE A 291 -3.55 2.08 8.43
CA PHE A 291 -2.23 2.44 7.88
C PHE A 291 -2.09 2.09 6.39
N PHE A 292 -2.66 0.99 5.92
CA PHE A 292 -2.42 0.48 4.56
C PHE A 292 -3.28 1.17 3.50
N ILE A 293 -3.00 2.45 3.28
CA ILE A 293 -3.55 3.26 2.20
C ILE A 293 -2.41 3.75 1.30
N ALA A 294 -2.71 4.02 0.03
CA ALA A 294 -1.70 4.43 -0.94
C ALA A 294 -0.87 5.65 -0.47
N PRO A 295 -1.43 6.73 0.12
CA PRO A 295 -0.62 7.85 0.60
C PRO A 295 0.45 7.45 1.63
N ASN A 296 0.10 6.58 2.60
CA ASN A 296 1.05 6.14 3.62
C ASN A 296 2.13 5.23 3.02
N LEU A 297 1.77 4.38 2.07
CA LEU A 297 2.71 3.48 1.38
C LEU A 297 3.56 4.18 0.32
N GLY A 298 3.20 5.40 -0.07
CA GLY A 298 4.00 6.30 -0.90
C GLY A 298 5.07 7.00 -0.08
N ASP A 299 4.62 7.88 0.82
CA ASP A 299 5.45 8.94 1.42
C ASP A 299 5.89 8.64 2.86
N LYS A 300 5.11 7.83 3.61
CA LYS A 300 5.29 7.62 5.05
C LYS A 300 5.81 6.25 5.41
N ARG A 301 6.62 5.64 4.54
CA ARG A 301 7.16 4.29 4.74
C ARG A 301 8.64 4.33 5.11
N GLY A 302 9.10 3.28 5.78
CA GLY A 302 10.52 3.05 5.96
C GLY A 302 11.24 2.74 4.65
N LYS A 303 12.50 3.20 4.49
CA LYS A 303 13.40 2.81 3.38
C LYS A 303 13.49 1.28 3.26
N THR A 304 13.43 0.57 4.39
CA THR A 304 13.57 -0.89 4.51
C THR A 304 12.27 -1.70 4.43
N PHE A 305 11.11 -1.07 4.19
CA PHE A 305 9.80 -1.73 4.22
C PHE A 305 9.73 -2.99 3.34
N ARG A 306 10.23 -2.93 2.10
CA ARG A 306 10.21 -4.07 1.19
C ARG A 306 11.05 -5.24 1.72
N SER A 307 12.28 -4.96 2.16
CA SER A 307 13.16 -5.98 2.74
C SER A 307 12.55 -6.58 4.01
N LEU A 308 11.81 -5.79 4.79
CA LEU A 308 11.07 -6.27 5.95
C LEU A 308 9.93 -7.21 5.56
N LEU A 309 9.13 -6.89 4.54
CA LEU A 309 8.09 -7.80 4.03
C LEU A 309 8.70 -9.12 3.55
N GLU A 310 9.79 -9.05 2.80
CA GLU A 310 10.52 -10.24 2.34
C GLU A 310 11.07 -11.04 3.53
N ALA A 311 11.62 -10.39 4.55
CA ALA A 311 12.09 -11.06 5.76
C ALA A 311 10.97 -11.74 6.54
N LEU A 312 9.83 -11.05 6.76
CA LEU A 312 8.65 -11.61 7.42
C LEU A 312 8.13 -12.84 6.68
N SER A 313 8.14 -12.82 5.34
CA SER A 313 7.71 -13.97 4.54
C SER A 313 8.62 -15.19 4.63
N ARG A 314 9.92 -14.99 4.90
CA ARG A 314 10.88 -16.10 5.05
C ARG A 314 10.89 -16.70 6.46
N LEU A 315 10.48 -15.91 7.44
CA LEU A 315 10.42 -16.31 8.85
C LEU A 315 9.07 -16.95 9.21
N ALA A 316 8.10 -16.95 8.29
CA ALA A 316 6.92 -17.79 8.40
C ALA A 316 7.37 -19.27 8.41
N PRO A 317 6.96 -20.09 9.38
CA PRO A 317 7.36 -21.49 9.43
C PRO A 317 6.87 -22.20 8.15
N PRO A 318 7.75 -22.95 7.45
CA PRO A 318 7.39 -23.59 6.19
C PRO A 318 6.19 -24.52 6.38
N ALA A 319 5.23 -24.46 5.46
CA ALA A 319 3.97 -25.22 5.52
C ALA A 319 4.14 -26.76 5.67
N GLU A 320 5.34 -27.29 5.44
CA GLU A 320 5.64 -28.72 5.46
C GLU A 320 5.71 -29.33 6.87
N GLU A 321 5.87 -28.54 7.94
CA GLU A 321 5.94 -29.07 9.32
C GLU A 321 4.58 -29.30 9.99
N VAL A 322 3.47 -28.88 9.38
CA VAL A 322 2.11 -29.14 9.90
C VAL A 322 1.51 -30.35 9.17
N GLN A 323 2.03 -31.53 9.50
CA GLN A 323 1.52 -32.82 9.02
C GLN A 323 0.07 -33.01 9.50
N GLY A 324 -0.90 -32.61 8.66
CA GLY A 324 -2.31 -32.92 8.88
C GLY A 324 -3.35 -32.11 8.11
N ALA A 325 -3.07 -30.88 7.65
CA ALA A 325 -4.12 -30.10 6.96
C ALA A 325 -3.66 -28.97 6.02
N GLY A 326 -2.35 -28.80 5.75
CA GLY A 326 -1.86 -27.75 4.84
C GLY A 326 -2.27 -26.31 5.23
N ARG A 327 -2.85 -26.10 6.41
CA ARG A 327 -3.27 -24.81 6.94
C ARG A 327 -2.15 -24.28 7.84
N THR A 328 -1.47 -23.24 7.37
CA THR A 328 -0.55 -22.45 8.18
C THR A 328 -1.33 -21.58 9.17
N ARG A 329 -0.68 -21.15 10.25
CA ARG A 329 -1.23 -20.17 11.20
C ARG A 329 -1.71 -18.89 10.50
N PHE A 330 -1.07 -18.50 9.38
CA PHE A 330 -1.47 -17.32 8.60
C PHE A 330 -2.81 -17.52 7.89
N HIS A 331 -3.15 -18.73 7.46
CA HIS A 331 -4.48 -19.03 6.92
C HIS A 331 -5.56 -18.87 7.99
N ASP A 332 -5.32 -19.33 9.22
CA ASP A 332 -6.28 -19.17 10.33
C ASP A 332 -6.45 -17.70 10.74
N VAL A 333 -5.36 -16.92 10.72
CA VAL A 333 -5.40 -15.47 10.95
C VAL A 333 -6.21 -14.78 9.85
N GLU A 334 -6.00 -15.15 8.58
CA GLU A 334 -6.76 -14.59 7.47
C GLU A 334 -8.26 -14.92 7.54
N GLU A 335 -8.61 -16.19 7.75
CA GLU A 335 -10.01 -16.62 7.82
C GLU A 335 -10.76 -15.84 8.92
N ARG A 336 -10.09 -15.63 10.06
CA ARG A 336 -10.61 -14.80 11.14
C ARG A 336 -10.69 -13.32 10.75
N ASN A 337 -9.64 -12.77 10.15
CA ASN A 337 -9.65 -11.38 9.70
C ASN A 337 -10.79 -11.13 8.69
N ARG A 338 -11.12 -12.09 7.82
CA ARG A 338 -12.32 -12.03 6.97
C ARG A 338 -13.61 -11.92 7.79
N SER A 339 -13.79 -12.76 8.79
CA SER A 339 -14.94 -12.68 9.72
C SER A 339 -15.02 -11.30 10.37
N VAL A 340 -13.90 -10.80 10.91
CA VAL A 340 -13.81 -9.50 11.57
C VAL A 340 -14.19 -8.37 10.62
N LEU A 341 -13.64 -8.34 9.40
CA LEU A 341 -13.98 -7.31 8.42
C LEU A 341 -15.47 -7.37 8.07
N HIS A 342 -16.05 -8.55 7.87
CA HIS A 342 -17.48 -8.67 7.62
C HIS A 342 -18.33 -8.16 8.79
N GLY A 343 -17.95 -8.46 10.03
CA GLY A 343 -18.61 -7.95 11.23
C GLY A 343 -18.54 -6.42 11.33
N LEU A 344 -17.37 -5.86 11.03
CA LEU A 344 -17.13 -4.42 11.05
C LEU A 344 -17.93 -3.70 9.95
N LEU A 345 -17.84 -4.15 8.71
CA LEU A 345 -18.59 -3.57 7.59
C LEU A 345 -20.11 -3.68 7.82
N LYS A 346 -20.58 -4.83 8.34
CA LYS A 346 -21.99 -5.02 8.72
C LYS A 346 -22.47 -3.99 9.73
N ALA A 347 -21.62 -3.61 10.69
CA ALA A 347 -21.92 -2.65 11.73
C ALA A 347 -21.89 -1.20 11.23
N LEU A 348 -21.07 -0.92 10.22
CA LEU A 348 -20.92 0.41 9.60
C LEU A 348 -21.99 0.72 8.56
N CYS A 349 -22.49 -0.28 7.83
CA CYS A 349 -23.59 -0.10 6.87
C CYS A 349 -24.88 0.25 7.61
N GLY A 350 -25.59 1.29 7.13
CA GLY A 350 -26.79 1.82 7.79
C GLY A 350 -28.01 0.93 7.62
N ASP A 351 -28.29 0.50 6.39
CA ASP A 351 -29.44 -0.33 6.04
C ASP A 351 -29.07 -1.77 5.58
N ASP A 352 -30.06 -2.65 5.52
CA ASP A 352 -29.84 -4.07 5.15
C ASP A 352 -29.58 -4.27 3.65
N ALA A 353 -30.04 -3.38 2.78
CA ALA A 353 -29.80 -3.47 1.34
C ALA A 353 -28.34 -3.12 1.01
N GLU A 354 -27.86 -2.00 1.55
CA GLU A 354 -26.47 -1.55 1.52
C GLU A 354 -25.54 -2.64 2.06
N ARG A 355 -25.88 -3.20 3.22
CA ARG A 355 -25.13 -4.30 3.83
C ARG A 355 -25.01 -5.51 2.90
N ARG A 356 -26.07 -5.86 2.15
CA ARG A 356 -26.02 -6.97 1.18
C ARG A 356 -25.09 -6.65 0.02
N GLU A 357 -25.16 -5.44 -0.52
CA GLU A 357 -24.30 -5.02 -1.63
C GLU A 357 -22.82 -4.95 -1.22
N VAL A 358 -22.49 -4.33 -0.07
CA VAL A 358 -21.12 -4.28 0.45
C VAL A 358 -20.59 -5.70 0.71
N LYS A 359 -21.38 -6.58 1.33
CA LYS A 359 -20.97 -7.97 1.57
C LYS A 359 -20.72 -8.72 0.27
N LYS A 360 -21.65 -8.62 -0.70
CA LYS A 360 -21.53 -9.25 -2.02
C LYS A 360 -20.27 -8.76 -2.73
N TYR A 361 -20.04 -7.46 -2.69
CA TYR A 361 -18.89 -6.81 -3.29
C TYR A 361 -17.55 -7.30 -2.71
N VAL A 362 -17.41 -7.32 -1.38
CA VAL A 362 -16.18 -7.80 -0.72
C VAL A 362 -15.97 -9.30 -0.97
N ASN A 363 -17.03 -10.11 -0.95
CA ASN A 363 -16.95 -11.53 -1.29
C ASN A 363 -16.50 -11.75 -2.73
N ASN A 364 -17.03 -10.98 -3.68
CA ASN A 364 -16.60 -11.04 -5.07
C ASN A 364 -15.11 -10.68 -5.21
N PHE A 365 -14.66 -9.66 -4.48
CA PHE A 365 -13.24 -9.30 -4.44
C PHE A 365 -12.38 -10.47 -3.96
N TYR A 366 -12.73 -11.13 -2.86
CA TYR A 366 -11.97 -12.30 -2.38
C TYR A 366 -11.96 -13.48 -3.37
N ALA A 367 -13.06 -13.69 -4.09
CA ALA A 367 -13.18 -14.76 -5.07
C ALA A 367 -12.33 -14.51 -6.32
N VAL A 368 -12.34 -13.28 -6.84
CA VAL A 368 -11.61 -12.90 -8.06
C VAL A 368 -10.14 -12.64 -7.78
N TRP A 369 -9.82 -12.05 -6.62
CA TRP A 369 -8.48 -11.59 -6.27
C TRP A 369 -7.98 -12.19 -4.96
N PRO A 370 -7.86 -13.53 -4.85
CA PRO A 370 -7.41 -14.15 -3.62
C PRO A 370 -6.03 -13.61 -3.21
N SER A 371 -5.84 -13.41 -1.91
CA SER A 371 -4.52 -13.18 -1.32
C SER A 371 -3.69 -14.43 -1.49
N ARG A 372 -2.39 -14.27 -1.80
CA ARG A 372 -1.50 -15.42 -1.98
C ARG A 372 -1.12 -16.10 -0.69
N ILE A 373 -1.19 -15.38 0.45
CA ILE A 373 -0.75 -15.77 1.80
C ILE A 373 0.32 -16.82 1.69
N ILE A 374 1.51 -16.32 1.38
CA ILE A 374 2.66 -17.17 1.12
C ILE A 374 2.86 -18.04 2.38
N PRO A 375 2.92 -19.37 2.23
CA PRO A 375 3.11 -20.30 3.33
C PRO A 375 4.39 -20.02 4.12
#